data_AF-A0A7W4GMY0-F1
#
_entry.id   AF-A0A7W4GMY0-F1
#
_cell.length_a   1.000
_cell.length_b   1.000
_cell.length_c   1.000
_cell.angle_alpha   90.00
_cell.angle_beta   90.00
_cell.angle_gamma   90.00
#
_symmetry.space_group_name_H-M   'P 1'
#
loop_
_entity.id
_entity.type
_entity.pdbx_description
1 polymer ?
#
loop_
_entity_poly.entity_id
_entity_poly.type
_entity_poly.pdbx_seq_one_letter_code
_entity_poly.pdbx_strand_id
1 'polypeptide(L)'
;MSEKLIQLRQELAENPYVTFNSHGEGESRVFDVEWDFHALNQNQKNISFGNINEKYRRDIQSYLYALIQWQKENSSSGSHAAVSRLISYRNQLKHLAIRWGKSDFNLLSIEREWKVCCKALLRTGCEGTCRQLASTVNALYKASLVTRHVHKR
;
A
#
# COMPACT_ATOMS: atom_id res chain seq x y z
N MET A 1 -5.39 -10.80 -14.08
CA MET A 1 -5.48 -10.33 -12.67
C MET A 1 -4.95 -11.46 -11.81
N SER A 2 -4.06 -11.21 -10.84
CA SER A 2 -3.49 -12.31 -10.04
C SER A 2 -4.55 -12.92 -9.11
N GLU A 3 -4.44 -14.22 -8.82
CA GLU A 3 -5.32 -14.92 -7.87
C GLU A 3 -5.31 -14.24 -6.50
N LYS A 4 -4.14 -13.77 -6.05
CA LYS A 4 -3.97 -13.03 -4.79
C LYS A 4 -4.79 -11.74 -4.75
N LEU A 5 -4.97 -11.04 -5.88
CA LEU A 5 -5.85 -9.87 -5.95
C LEU A 5 -7.34 -10.23 -5.91
N ILE A 6 -7.73 -11.38 -6.46
CA ILE A 6 -9.11 -11.86 -6.41
C ILE A 6 -9.48 -12.23 -4.98
N GLN A 7 -8.62 -13.02 -4.31
CA GLN A 7 -8.79 -13.39 -2.91
C GLN A 7 -8.82 -12.16 -2.00
N LEU A 8 -7.90 -11.22 -2.21
CA LEU A 8 -7.89 -9.94 -1.48
C LEU A 8 -9.22 -9.20 -1.63
N ARG A 9 -9.80 -9.13 -2.85
CA ARG A 9 -11.09 -8.44 -3.07
C ARG A 9 -12.24 -9.13 -2.34
N GLN A 10 -12.23 -10.46 -2.25
CA GLN A 10 -13.23 -11.20 -1.49
C GLN A 10 -13.12 -10.93 0.01
N GLU A 11 -11.89 -10.98 0.55
CA GLU A 11 -11.62 -10.68 1.96
C GLU A 11 -12.03 -9.25 2.33
N LEU A 12 -11.69 -8.28 1.46
CA LEU A 12 -12.03 -6.88 1.67
C LEU A 12 -13.53 -6.59 1.64
N ALA A 13 -14.36 -7.46 1.07
CA ALA A 13 -15.81 -7.28 1.05
C ALA A 13 -16.40 -7.24 2.48
N GLU A 14 -15.77 -7.91 3.44
CA GLU A 14 -16.17 -7.93 4.84
C GLU A 14 -15.61 -6.75 5.65
N ASN A 15 -14.73 -5.93 5.05
CA ASN A 15 -14.00 -4.84 5.71
C ASN A 15 -13.33 -5.30 7.02
N PRO A 16 -12.33 -6.19 6.94
CA PRO A 16 -11.73 -6.84 8.10
C PRO A 16 -10.98 -5.84 8.99
N TYR A 17 -10.68 -6.27 10.22
CA TYR A 17 -9.80 -5.52 11.10
C TYR A 17 -8.35 -5.59 10.61
N VAL A 18 -7.69 -4.44 10.57
CA VAL A 18 -6.26 -4.31 10.25
C VAL A 18 -5.41 -4.30 11.52
N THR A 19 -5.94 -3.74 12.61
CA THR A 19 -5.26 -3.60 13.89
C THR A 19 -6.11 -4.13 15.04
N PHE A 20 -5.42 -4.54 16.09
CA PHE A 20 -6.00 -5.15 17.28
C PHE A 20 -5.33 -4.56 18.52
N ASN A 21 -6.10 -4.37 19.58
CA ASN A 21 -5.60 -3.90 20.86
C ASN A 21 -4.80 -5.00 21.59
N SER A 22 -4.25 -4.68 22.77
CA SER A 22 -3.51 -5.63 23.60
C SER A 22 -4.33 -6.83 24.10
N HIS A 23 -5.67 -6.74 24.06
CA HIS A 23 -6.61 -7.81 24.41
C HIS A 23 -7.03 -8.65 23.20
N GLY A 24 -6.53 -8.34 22.00
CA GLY A 24 -6.88 -9.05 20.76
C GLY A 24 -8.20 -8.60 20.12
N GLU A 25 -8.81 -7.52 20.60
CA GLU A 25 -10.03 -6.96 20.03
C GLU A 25 -9.69 -6.04 18.86
N GLY A 26 -10.48 -6.06 17.79
CA GLY A 26 -10.24 -5.24 16.60
C GLY A 26 -10.43 -3.73 16.87
N GLU A 27 -9.43 -2.91 16.52
CA GLU A 27 -9.46 -1.45 16.73
C GLU A 27 -9.79 -0.66 15.46
N SER A 28 -9.16 -1.01 14.33
CA SER A 28 -9.39 -0.31 13.07
C SER A 28 -9.66 -1.30 11.94
N ARG A 29 -10.56 -0.93 11.03
CA ARG A 29 -10.90 -1.69 9.83
C ARG A 29 -10.24 -1.10 8.59
N VAL A 30 -10.11 -1.90 7.54
CA VAL A 30 -9.39 -1.51 6.31
C VAL A 30 -9.87 -0.18 5.74
N PHE A 31 -11.17 0.06 5.67
CA PHE A 31 -11.71 1.28 5.06
C PHE A 31 -11.88 2.46 6.01
N ASP A 32 -11.49 2.33 7.29
CA ASP A 32 -11.51 3.44 8.22
C ASP A 32 -10.54 4.53 7.81
N VAL A 33 -10.90 5.78 8.09
CA VAL A 33 -10.11 6.97 7.72
C VAL A 33 -8.78 7.01 8.47
N GLU A 34 -8.67 6.31 9.59
CA GLU A 34 -7.46 6.21 10.39
C GLU A 34 -7.30 4.77 10.90
N TRP A 35 -6.07 4.27 10.87
CA TRP A 35 -5.72 3.00 11.49
C TRP A 35 -4.86 3.24 12.72
N ASP A 36 -5.30 2.69 13.85
CA ASP A 36 -4.65 2.81 15.15
C ASP A 36 -3.78 1.57 15.43
N PHE A 37 -2.48 1.78 15.63
CA PHE A 37 -1.48 0.78 15.99
C PHE A 37 -0.89 1.05 17.38
N HIS A 38 -1.63 1.70 18.28
CA HIS A 38 -1.16 2.06 19.62
C HIS A 38 -0.66 0.85 20.41
N ALA A 39 -1.29 -0.31 20.23
CA ALA A 39 -0.87 -1.58 20.84
C ALA A 39 0.57 -2.01 20.52
N LEU A 40 1.16 -1.53 19.42
CA LEU A 40 2.54 -1.88 19.03
C LEU A 40 3.62 -1.10 19.82
N ASN A 41 3.22 -0.13 20.65
CA ASN A 41 4.12 0.72 21.43
C ASN A 41 5.28 1.35 20.62
N GLN A 42 5.02 1.72 19.38
CA GLN A 42 5.98 2.42 18.51
C GLN A 42 5.83 3.94 18.64
N ASN A 43 6.86 4.69 18.24
CA ASN A 43 6.81 6.17 18.25
C ASN A 43 5.69 6.72 17.36
N GLN A 44 5.51 6.12 16.18
CA GLN A 44 4.36 6.40 15.31
C GLN A 44 3.32 5.32 15.53
N LYS A 45 2.11 5.75 15.84
CA LYS A 45 1.02 4.86 16.24
C LYS A 45 -0.13 4.86 15.24
N ASN A 46 -0.30 5.93 14.45
CA ASN A 46 -1.50 6.06 13.62
C ASN A 46 -1.16 6.25 12.13
N ILE A 47 -2.02 5.70 11.27
CA ILE A 47 -1.97 5.90 9.82
C ILE A 47 -3.27 6.56 9.37
N SER A 48 -3.23 7.87 9.08
CA SER A 48 -4.40 8.61 8.57
C SER A 48 -4.48 8.64 7.04
N PHE A 49 -5.67 8.43 6.51
CA PHE A 49 -6.03 8.52 5.09
C PHE A 49 -6.89 9.74 4.77
N GLY A 50 -7.18 10.60 5.74
CA GLY A 50 -8.05 11.78 5.59
C GLY A 50 -7.56 12.75 4.51
N ASN A 51 -6.25 12.93 4.40
CA ASN A 51 -5.62 13.79 3.39
C ASN A 51 -5.47 13.14 2.00
N ILE A 52 -6.06 11.97 1.79
CA ILE A 52 -6.10 11.28 0.49
C ILE A 52 -7.47 11.54 -0.13
N ASN A 53 -7.47 11.98 -1.39
CA ASN A 53 -8.70 12.16 -2.16
C ASN A 53 -9.50 10.85 -2.15
N GLU A 54 -10.79 10.94 -1.85
CA GLU A 54 -11.69 9.79 -1.72
C GLU A 54 -11.61 8.84 -2.91
N LYS A 55 -11.48 9.37 -4.13
CA LYS A 55 -11.40 8.58 -5.36
C LYS A 55 -10.19 7.62 -5.42
N TYR A 56 -9.16 7.84 -4.61
CA TYR A 56 -7.97 6.98 -4.52
C TYR A 56 -7.89 6.22 -3.20
N ARG A 57 -8.69 6.61 -2.20
CA ARG A 57 -8.48 6.21 -0.80
C ARG A 57 -8.65 4.70 -0.61
N ARG A 58 -9.77 4.16 -1.10
CA ARG A 58 -10.11 2.73 -0.94
C ARG A 58 -9.05 1.84 -1.55
N ASP A 59 -8.63 2.11 -2.78
CA ASP A 59 -7.56 1.34 -3.42
C ASP A 59 -6.26 1.41 -2.60
N ILE A 60 -5.85 2.61 -2.18
CA ILE A 60 -4.62 2.76 -1.37
C ILE A 60 -4.70 1.98 -0.06
N GLN A 61 -5.85 2.01 0.63
CA GLN A 61 -6.11 1.21 1.84
C GLN A 61 -6.00 -0.28 1.53
N SER A 62 -6.65 -0.77 0.46
CA SER A 62 -6.62 -2.17 0.04
C SER A 62 -5.20 -2.67 -0.27
N TYR A 63 -4.42 -1.90 -1.03
CA TYR A 63 -3.04 -2.27 -1.36
C TYR A 63 -2.11 -2.21 -0.14
N LEU A 64 -2.31 -1.24 0.76
CA LEU A 64 -1.52 -1.17 1.99
C LEU A 64 -1.85 -2.33 2.93
N TYR A 65 -3.13 -2.69 3.07
CA TYR A 65 -3.58 -3.85 3.82
C TYR A 65 -2.95 -5.14 3.28
N ALA A 66 -2.98 -5.34 1.96
CA ALA A 66 -2.36 -6.51 1.34
C ALA A 66 -0.84 -6.58 1.58
N LEU A 67 -0.15 -5.43 1.60
CA LEU A 67 1.28 -5.38 1.98
C LEU A 67 1.50 -5.76 3.45
N ILE A 68 0.61 -5.35 4.35
CA ILE A 68 0.67 -5.74 5.77
C ILE A 68 0.50 -7.26 5.91
N GLN A 69 -0.51 -7.85 5.26
CA GLN A 69 -0.76 -9.29 5.33
C GLN A 69 0.43 -10.08 4.76
N TRP A 70 0.93 -9.68 3.59
CA TRP A 70 2.14 -10.30 3.02
C TRP A 70 3.36 -10.19 3.96
N GLN A 71 3.56 -9.06 4.63
CA GLN A 71 4.66 -8.92 5.60
C GLN A 71 4.49 -9.85 6.80
N LYS A 72 3.28 -9.94 7.36
CA LYS A 72 2.98 -10.87 8.46
C LYS A 72 3.29 -12.31 8.04
N GLU A 73 2.76 -12.75 6.89
CA GLU A 73 2.98 -14.10 6.31
C GLU A 73 4.46 -14.45 6.10
N ASN A 74 5.28 -13.46 5.73
CA ASN A 74 6.68 -13.67 5.35
C ASN A 74 7.68 -13.28 6.45
N SER A 75 7.20 -12.94 7.64
CA SER A 75 8.05 -12.64 8.80
C SER A 75 8.15 -13.85 9.72
N SER A 76 9.32 -14.05 10.32
CA SER A 76 9.53 -15.12 11.31
C SER A 76 8.72 -14.91 12.60
N SER A 77 8.30 -13.67 12.89
CA SER A 77 7.52 -13.30 14.07
C SER A 77 6.03 -13.12 13.81
N GLY A 78 5.55 -13.35 12.59
CA GLY A 78 4.15 -13.09 12.20
C GLY A 78 3.74 -11.61 12.24
N SER A 79 4.70 -10.69 12.25
CA SER A 79 4.48 -9.25 12.40
C SER A 79 4.76 -8.48 11.10
N HIS A 80 4.19 -7.29 10.98
CA HIS A 80 4.45 -6.40 9.85
C HIS A 80 5.61 -5.43 10.13
N ALA A 81 6.03 -4.69 9.11
CA ALA A 81 7.07 -3.68 9.26
C ALA A 81 6.64 -2.55 10.21
N ALA A 82 7.59 -1.76 10.70
CA ALA A 82 7.30 -0.60 11.54
C ALA A 82 6.24 0.33 10.93
N VAL A 83 5.41 0.96 11.76
CA VAL A 83 4.31 1.84 11.34
C VAL A 83 4.84 2.97 10.45
N SER A 84 6.03 3.50 10.75
CA SER A 84 6.70 4.51 9.90
C SER A 84 6.96 4.04 8.46
N ARG A 85 7.24 2.74 8.27
CA ARG A 85 7.41 2.14 6.94
C ARG A 85 6.07 2.03 6.21
N LEU A 86 5.00 1.65 6.91
CA LEU A 86 3.65 1.61 6.36
C LEU A 86 3.17 3.00 5.95
N ILE A 87 3.47 4.01 6.76
CA ILE A 87 3.22 5.43 6.45
C ILE A 87 3.99 5.84 5.19
N SER A 88 5.24 5.40 5.04
CA SER A 88 6.02 5.63 3.83
C SER A 88 5.33 5.01 2.61
N TYR A 89 4.93 3.72 2.66
CA TYR A 89 4.21 3.07 1.56
C TYR A 89 2.92 3.81 1.21
N ARG A 90 2.09 4.15 2.19
CA ARG A 90 0.87 4.94 2.00
C ARG A 90 1.14 6.27 1.27
N ASN A 91 2.18 7.00 1.66
CA ASN A 91 2.57 8.24 1.01
C ASN A 91 3.02 8.00 -0.44
N GLN A 92 3.83 6.96 -0.69
CA GLN A 92 4.27 6.63 -2.05
C GLN A 92 3.11 6.22 -2.96
N LEU A 93 2.18 5.40 -2.47
CA LEU A 93 0.97 5.02 -3.20
C LEU A 93 0.09 6.24 -3.50
N LYS A 94 -0.08 7.15 -2.53
CA LYS A 94 -0.77 8.44 -2.72
C LYS A 94 -0.11 9.26 -3.83
N HIS A 95 1.21 9.45 -3.76
CA HIS A 95 1.95 10.22 -4.76
C HIS A 95 1.83 9.58 -6.14
N LEU A 96 1.98 8.26 -6.23
CA LEU A 96 1.81 7.52 -7.47
C LEU A 96 0.42 7.75 -8.06
N ALA A 97 -0.63 7.59 -7.24
CA ALA A 97 -2.01 7.75 -7.69
C ALA A 97 -2.34 9.17 -8.17
N ILE A 98 -1.85 10.20 -7.45
CA ILE A 98 -2.05 11.60 -7.84
C ILE A 98 -1.33 11.93 -9.15
N ARG A 99 -0.07 11.49 -9.31
CA ARG A 99 0.73 11.82 -10.49
C ARG A 99 0.26 11.06 -11.73
N TRP A 100 -0.01 9.77 -11.60
CA TRP A 100 -0.46 8.93 -12.70
C TRP A 100 -1.96 9.12 -13.01
N GLY A 101 -2.75 9.52 -12.01
CA GLY A 101 -4.18 9.77 -12.13
C GLY A 101 -5.07 8.56 -11.81
N LYS A 102 -4.49 7.39 -11.50
CA LYS A 102 -5.17 6.11 -11.23
C LYS A 102 -4.65 5.46 -9.95
N SER A 103 -5.48 4.68 -9.26
CA SER A 103 -5.12 3.98 -8.02
C SER A 103 -5.22 2.45 -8.10
N ASP A 104 -5.73 1.89 -9.20
CA ASP A 104 -5.60 0.46 -9.49
C ASP A 104 -4.16 0.16 -9.94
N PHE A 105 -3.29 -0.10 -8.97
CA PHE A 105 -1.86 -0.33 -9.22
C PHE A 105 -1.58 -1.62 -9.98
N ASN A 106 -2.53 -2.56 -10.08
CA ASN A 106 -2.38 -3.74 -10.92
C ASN A 106 -2.21 -3.37 -12.40
N LEU A 107 -2.77 -2.23 -12.84
CA LEU A 107 -2.59 -1.74 -14.21
C LEU A 107 -1.13 -1.38 -14.51
N LEU A 108 -0.25 -1.16 -13.51
CA LEU A 108 1.20 -0.96 -13.74
C LEU A 108 1.88 -2.20 -14.34
N SER A 109 1.22 -3.36 -14.28
CA SER A 109 1.63 -4.57 -14.98
C SER A 109 1.51 -4.40 -16.51
N ILE A 110 0.63 -3.52 -16.99
CA ILE A 110 0.41 -3.26 -18.41
C ILE A 110 1.44 -2.25 -18.92
N GLU A 111 2.19 -2.63 -19.96
CA GLU A 111 3.30 -1.81 -20.48
C GLU A 111 2.87 -0.40 -20.93
N ARG A 112 1.69 -0.29 -21.56
CA ARG A 112 1.14 1.01 -21.96
C ARG A 112 0.89 1.92 -20.76
N GLU A 113 0.28 1.38 -19.71
CA GLU A 113 -0.04 2.11 -18.48
C GLU A 113 1.23 2.48 -17.72
N TRP A 114 2.20 1.57 -17.67
CA TRP A 114 3.53 1.83 -17.11
C TRP A 114 4.21 3.02 -17.80
N LYS A 115 4.22 3.05 -19.14
CA LYS A 115 4.78 4.18 -19.90
C LYS A 115 4.09 5.51 -19.61
N VAL A 116 2.75 5.51 -19.47
CA VAL A 116 1.99 6.71 -19.09
C VAL A 116 2.37 7.17 -17.68
N CYS A 117 2.43 6.25 -16.73
CA CYS A 117 2.86 6.50 -15.37
C CYS A 117 4.28 7.09 -15.31
N CYS A 118 5.26 6.47 -15.98
CA CYS A 118 6.63 6.97 -16.05
C CYS A 118 6.72 8.38 -16.63
N LYS A 119 5.97 8.68 -17.70
CA LYS A 119 5.94 10.02 -18.29
C LYS A 119 5.39 11.06 -17.29
N ALA A 120 4.36 10.71 -16.54
CA ALA A 120 3.80 11.61 -15.52
C ALA A 120 4.78 11.87 -14.37
N LEU A 121 5.51 10.83 -13.94
CA LEU A 121 6.53 10.94 -12.90
C LEU A 121 7.75 11.75 -13.34
N LEU A 122 8.24 11.57 -14.58
CA LEU A 122 9.39 12.32 -15.10
C LEU A 122 9.16 13.84 -15.15
N ARG A 123 7.91 14.28 -15.37
CA ARG A 123 7.58 15.70 -15.43
C ARG A 123 7.64 16.41 -14.07
N THR A 124 7.66 15.66 -12.98
CA THR A 124 7.39 16.20 -11.63
C THR A 124 8.23 15.61 -10.50
N GLY A 125 8.96 14.52 -10.75
CA GLY A 125 9.69 13.76 -9.73
C GLY A 125 11.18 14.07 -9.74
N CYS A 126 11.74 14.24 -8.54
CA CYS A 126 13.19 14.17 -8.33
C CYS A 126 13.64 12.70 -8.22
N GLU A 127 14.93 12.43 -8.42
CA GLU A 127 15.52 11.08 -8.37
C GLU A 127 15.15 10.31 -7.10
N GLY A 128 15.24 10.96 -5.93
CA GLY A 128 14.88 10.36 -4.65
C GLY A 128 13.43 9.88 -4.59
N THR A 129 12.49 10.66 -5.15
CA THR A 129 11.07 10.26 -5.24
C THR A 129 10.91 9.06 -6.17
N CYS A 130 11.55 9.07 -7.34
CA CYS A 130 11.50 7.95 -8.28
C CYS A 130 12.04 6.65 -7.66
N ARG A 131 13.11 6.72 -6.86
CA ARG A 131 13.67 5.57 -6.16
C ARG A 131 12.74 5.01 -5.09
N GLN A 132 12.03 5.88 -4.35
CA GLN A 132 11.04 5.47 -3.36
C GLN A 132 9.80 4.84 -4.01
N LEU A 133 9.32 5.40 -5.12
CA LEU A 133 8.23 4.84 -5.91
C LEU A 133 8.60 3.47 -6.50
N ALA A 134 9.78 3.34 -7.11
CA ALA A 134 10.28 2.05 -7.60
C ALA A 134 10.36 1.01 -6.48
N SER A 135 10.83 1.42 -5.29
CA SER A 135 10.86 0.52 -4.11
C SER A 135 9.46 0.07 -3.69
N THR A 136 8.45 0.93 -3.81
CA THR A 136 7.05 0.61 -3.49
C THR A 136 6.45 -0.34 -4.53
N VAL A 137 6.66 -0.08 -5.83
CA VAL A 137 6.24 -0.99 -6.90
C VAL A 137 6.89 -2.36 -6.73
N ASN A 138 8.16 -2.43 -6.35
CA ASN A 138 8.83 -3.71 -6.07
C ASN A 138 8.29 -4.42 -4.83
N ALA A 139 7.81 -3.69 -3.82
CA ALA A 139 7.12 -4.30 -2.69
C ALA A 139 5.78 -4.91 -3.12
N LEU A 140 5.02 -4.21 -3.97
CA LEU A 140 3.79 -4.75 -4.58
C LEU A 140 4.09 -5.98 -5.44
N TYR A 141 5.20 -5.99 -6.18
CA TYR A 141 5.65 -7.12 -6.98
C TYR A 141 5.96 -8.35 -6.11
N LYS A 142 6.70 -8.15 -5.01
CA LYS A 142 7.00 -9.21 -4.05
C LYS A 142 5.73 -9.79 -3.40
N ALA A 143 4.73 -8.95 -3.17
CA ALA A 143 3.42 -9.37 -2.67
C ALA A 143 2.49 -9.95 -3.77
N SER A 144 2.97 -10.10 -5.00
CA SER A 144 2.19 -10.58 -6.17
C SER A 144 0.94 -9.75 -6.49
N LEU A 145 0.96 -8.47 -6.11
CA LEU A 145 -0.10 -7.49 -6.36
C LEU A 145 0.09 -6.78 -7.72
N VAL A 146 1.30 -6.84 -8.26
CA VAL A 146 1.66 -6.43 -9.63
C VAL A 146 2.68 -7.42 -10.19
N THR A 147 2.79 -7.54 -11.51
CA THR A 147 3.85 -8.36 -12.14
C THR A 147 5.08 -7.55 -12.55
N ARG A 148 5.03 -6.22 -12.36
CA ARG A 148 6.09 -5.30 -12.74
C ARG A 148 7.20 -5.25 -11.69
N HIS A 149 8.40 -5.69 -12.05
CA HIS A 149 9.61 -5.41 -11.28
C HIS A 149 10.37 -4.21 -11.88
N VAL A 150 10.73 -3.24 -11.04
CA VAL A 150 11.42 -1.99 -11.43
C VAL A 150 12.87 -2.05 -10.96
N HIS A 151 13.82 -1.92 -11.88
CA HIS A 151 15.23 -1.85 -11.51
C HIS A 151 15.52 -0.48 -10.88
N LYS A 152 16.09 -0.48 -9.68
CA LYS A 152 16.58 0.75 -9.04
C LYS A 152 17.83 1.18 -9.80
N ARG A 153 17.71 2.24 -10.60
CA ARG A 153 18.87 2.96 -11.15
C ARG A 153 19.23 4.08 -10.19
#